data_AF-A0A3N9TJT9-F1
#
_entry.id   AF-A0A3N9TJT9-F1
#
_cell.length_a   1.000
_cell.length_b   1.000
_cell.length_c   1.000
_cell.angle_alpha   90.00
_cell.angle_beta   90.00
_cell.angle_gamma   90.00
#
_symmetry.space_group_name_H-M   'P 1'
#
loop_
_entity.id
_entity.type
_entity.pdbx_description
1 polymer ?
#
loop_
_entity_poly.entity_id
_entity_poly.type
_entity_poly.pdbx_seq_one_letter_code
_entity_poly.pdbx_strand_id
1 'polypeptide(L)'
;MSYCRIQNMEVSSKMKGYLDRIHSKVELGNYLAIAISSVPLIQLFSERVRPHKLIKNIGEYDWEEFGQAMRSVHEITRVEVNTIADEARLFSNSKESKFWKCVYEATR
;
A
#
# COMPACT_ATOMS: atom_id res chain seq x y z
N MET A 1 11.43 3.11 10.94
CA MET A 1 10.53 1.94 10.94
C MET A 1 11.41 0.72 11.02
N SER A 2 11.46 -0.01 12.14
CA SER A 2 12.28 -1.22 12.20
C SER A 2 11.49 -2.43 11.67
N TYR A 3 12.08 -3.19 10.75
CA TYR A 3 11.69 -4.54 10.33
C TYR A 3 10.31 -4.76 9.71
N CYS A 4 9.97 -3.99 8.67
CA CYS A 4 8.89 -4.37 7.75
C CYS A 4 9.41 -5.25 6.60
N ARG A 5 9.62 -6.53 6.89
CA ARG A 5 9.97 -7.53 5.86
C ARG A 5 8.79 -8.44 5.57
N ILE A 6 8.37 -8.47 4.30
CA ILE A 6 7.31 -9.35 3.79
C ILE A 6 7.95 -10.36 2.84
N GLN A 7 7.71 -11.65 3.08
CA GLN A 7 8.27 -12.74 2.30
C GLN A 7 7.22 -13.81 2.07
N ASN A 8 7.22 -14.36 0.85
CA ASN A 8 6.36 -15.48 0.45
C ASN A 8 4.90 -15.26 0.86
N MET A 9 4.35 -14.11 0.48
CA MET A 9 2.95 -13.77 0.71
C MET A 9 2.15 -13.96 -0.57
N GLU A 10 1.07 -14.71 -0.48
CA GLU A 10 0.10 -14.84 -1.56
C GLU A 10 -0.96 -13.75 -1.42
N VAL A 11 -1.31 -13.13 -2.53
CA VAL A 11 -2.35 -12.11 -2.56
C VAL A 11 -3.72 -12.78 -2.71
N SER A 12 -4.56 -12.60 -1.69
CA SER A 12 -5.96 -12.97 -1.73
C SER A 12 -6.80 -11.98 -2.55
N SER A 13 -7.98 -12.42 -3.00
CA SER A 13 -8.97 -11.54 -3.61
C SER A 13 -9.37 -10.37 -2.70
N LYS A 14 -9.35 -10.58 -1.38
CA LYS A 14 -9.66 -9.53 -0.40
C LYS A 14 -8.58 -8.44 -0.38
N MET A 15 -7.31 -8.82 -0.35
CA MET A 15 -6.19 -7.89 -0.43
C MET A 15 -6.23 -7.07 -1.73
N LYS A 16 -6.58 -7.70 -2.86
CA LYS A 16 -6.79 -6.98 -4.12
C LYS A 16 -7.86 -5.90 -3.97
N GLY A 17 -9.01 -6.20 -3.35
CA GLY A 17 -10.07 -5.22 -3.13
C GLY A 17 -9.61 -3.99 -2.32
N TYR A 18 -8.75 -4.18 -1.33
CA TYR A 18 -8.15 -3.06 -0.58
C TYR A 18 -7.19 -2.22 -1.44
N LEU A 19 -6.39 -2.86 -2.29
CA LEU A 19 -5.50 -2.17 -3.22
C LEU A 19 -6.28 -1.36 -4.26
N ASP A 20 -7.36 -1.93 -4.80
CA ASP A 20 -8.25 -1.24 -5.75
C ASP A 20 -8.89 0.01 -5.08
N ARG A 21 -9.30 -0.10 -3.81
CA ARG A 21 -9.81 1.04 -3.02
C ARG A 21 -8.76 2.14 -2.85
N ILE A 22 -7.53 1.78 -2.48
CA ILE A 22 -6.41 2.74 -2.35
C ILE A 22 -6.14 3.42 -3.69
N HIS A 23 -6.12 2.66 -4.79
CA HIS A 23 -5.89 3.20 -6.13
C HIS A 23 -6.93 4.23 -6.52
N SER A 24 -8.22 3.92 -6.33
CA SER A 24 -9.29 4.88 -6.61
C SER A 24 -9.15 6.19 -5.82
N LYS A 25 -8.71 6.13 -4.55
CA LYS A 25 -8.52 7.31 -3.70
C LYS A 25 -7.32 8.16 -4.11
N VAL A 26 -6.22 7.50 -4.46
CA VAL A 26 -5.01 8.16 -4.95
C VAL A 26 -5.25 8.79 -6.33
N GLU A 27 -5.88 8.06 -7.26
CA GLU A 27 -6.25 8.60 -8.58
C GLU A 27 -7.17 9.81 -8.45
N LEU A 28 -8.22 9.74 -7.63
CA LEU A 28 -9.12 10.88 -7.40
C LEU A 28 -8.38 12.08 -6.80
N GLY A 29 -7.50 11.84 -5.82
CA GLY A 29 -6.65 12.88 -5.24
C GLY A 29 -5.72 13.53 -6.27
N ASN A 30 -5.13 12.74 -7.17
CA ASN A 30 -4.27 13.22 -8.25
C ASN A 30 -5.04 13.92 -9.39
N TYR A 31 -6.27 13.51 -9.70
CA TYR A 31 -7.11 14.24 -10.66
C TYR A 31 -7.43 15.65 -10.15
N LEU A 32 -7.55 15.80 -8.83
CA LEU A 32 -7.71 17.10 -8.17
C LEU A 32 -6.38 17.85 -7.99
N ALA A 33 -5.24 17.14 -8.01
CA ALA A 33 -3.90 17.69 -7.83
C ALA A 33 -2.94 17.15 -8.89
N ILE A 34 -2.58 17.95 -9.89
CA ILE A 34 -1.69 17.66 -11.05
C ILE A 34 -0.26 17.26 -10.59
N ALA A 35 -0.10 16.18 -9.83
CA ALA A 35 1.15 15.75 -9.20
C ALA A 35 1.46 14.30 -9.61
N ILE A 36 2.51 14.19 -10.45
CA ILE A 36 2.93 13.00 -11.20
C ILE A 36 3.65 11.94 -10.31
N SER A 37 3.61 12.07 -8.97
CA SER A 37 4.53 11.34 -8.08
C SER A 37 4.00 10.04 -7.44
N SER A 38 2.71 9.71 -7.55
CA SER A 38 2.11 8.54 -6.85
C SER A 38 1.91 7.29 -7.73
N VAL A 39 2.18 7.39 -9.03
CA VAL A 39 2.09 6.30 -10.02
C VAL A 39 3.04 5.10 -9.74
N PRO A 40 4.30 5.27 -9.27
CA PRO A 40 5.23 4.14 -9.18
C PRO A 40 4.83 3.08 -8.16
N LEU A 41 4.09 3.48 -7.12
CA LEU A 41 3.85 2.62 -5.97
C LEU A 41 2.67 1.70 -6.14
N ILE A 42 1.62 2.20 -6.78
CA ILE A 42 0.55 1.35 -7.25
C ILE A 42 1.04 0.51 -8.42
N GLN A 43 1.98 0.97 -9.25
CA GLN A 43 2.61 0.08 -10.24
C GLN A 43 3.45 -1.03 -9.59
N LEU A 44 4.26 -0.73 -8.57
CA LEU A 44 5.04 -1.71 -7.80
C LEU A 44 4.16 -2.78 -7.15
N PHE A 45 2.99 -2.40 -6.64
CA PHE A 45 2.00 -3.35 -6.13
C PHE A 45 1.16 -3.97 -7.24
N SER A 46 0.45 -3.22 -8.07
CA SER A 46 -0.41 -3.70 -9.17
C SER A 46 0.28 -4.69 -10.12
N GLU A 47 1.53 -4.45 -10.53
CA GLU A 47 2.25 -5.40 -11.39
C GLU A 47 2.64 -6.68 -10.65
N ARG A 48 2.89 -6.60 -9.33
CA ARG A 48 3.27 -7.72 -8.46
C ARG A 48 2.08 -8.41 -7.79
N VAL A 49 0.91 -7.79 -7.81
CA VAL A 49 -0.28 -8.16 -7.06
C VAL A 49 -1.41 -8.50 -8.03
N ARG A 50 -1.22 -9.63 -8.72
CA ARG A 50 -2.35 -10.34 -9.34
C ARG A 50 -2.89 -11.35 -8.30
N PRO A 51 -4.20 -11.64 -8.28
CA PRO A 51 -4.72 -12.71 -7.43
C PRO A 51 -3.90 -13.99 -7.61
N HIS A 52 -3.58 -14.68 -6.51
CA HIS A 52 -2.76 -15.91 -6.50
C HIS A 52 -1.29 -15.71 -6.93
N LYS A 53 -0.81 -14.46 -7.05
CA LYS A 53 0.61 -14.18 -7.29
C LYS A 53 1.37 -14.15 -5.95
N LEU A 54 2.53 -14.80 -5.94
CA LEU A 54 3.43 -14.82 -4.80
C LEU A 54 4.32 -13.56 -4.79
N ILE A 55 4.21 -12.76 -3.74
CA ILE A 55 5.19 -11.71 -3.44
C ILE A 55 6.40 -12.36 -2.78
N LYS A 56 7.53 -12.37 -3.51
CA LYS A 56 8.77 -13.02 -3.06
C LYS A 56 9.44 -12.28 -1.91
N ASN A 57 9.63 -10.97 -2.03
CA ASN A 57 10.27 -10.15 -1.00
C ASN A 57 9.87 -8.67 -1.12
N ILE A 58 9.58 -8.04 0.01
CA ILE A 58 9.53 -6.58 0.21
C ILE A 58 10.40 -6.29 1.42
N GLY A 59 11.44 -5.50 1.23
CA GLY A 59 12.43 -5.14 2.24
C GLY A 59 12.19 -3.76 2.83
N GLU A 60 13.03 -3.38 3.80
CA GLU A 60 12.93 -2.12 4.52
C GLU A 60 13.06 -0.89 3.61
N TYR A 61 13.94 -0.96 2.61
CA TYR A 61 14.14 0.11 1.63
C TYR A 61 12.87 0.42 0.83
N ASP A 62 12.12 -0.61 0.41
CA ASP A 62 10.84 -0.42 -0.31
C ASP A 62 9.84 0.38 0.54
N TRP A 63 9.84 0.17 1.86
CA TRP A 63 8.97 0.89 2.79
C TRP A 63 9.42 2.31 3.08
N GLU A 64 10.73 2.54 3.08
CA GLU A 64 11.28 3.89 3.21
C GLU A 64 10.92 4.76 2.00
N GLU A 65 11.10 4.23 0.78
CA GLU A 65 10.66 4.89 -0.45
C GLU A 65 9.16 5.15 -0.45
N PHE A 66 8.36 4.19 0.01
CA PHE A 66 6.92 4.37 0.17
C PHE A 66 6.55 5.49 1.13
N GLY A 67 7.14 5.50 2.32
CA GLY A 67 6.89 6.56 3.30
C GLY A 67 7.32 7.94 2.77
N GLN A 68 8.44 8.01 2.04
CA GLN A 68 8.88 9.25 1.38
C GLN A 68 7.87 9.74 0.34
N ALA A 69 7.40 8.84 -0.54
CA ALA A 69 6.40 9.18 -1.55
C ALA A 69 5.08 9.65 -0.91
N MET A 70 4.59 8.95 0.12
CA MET A 70 3.34 9.31 0.82
C MET A 70 3.40 10.64 1.55
N ARG A 71 4.58 11.10 1.98
CA ARG A 71 4.75 12.46 2.51
C ARG A 71 4.52 13.55 1.47
N SER A 72 4.71 13.26 0.18
CA SER A 72 4.42 14.20 -0.92
C SER A 72 2.94 14.22 -1.33
N VAL A 73 2.15 13.22 -0.90
CA VAL A 73 0.71 13.13 -1.15
C VAL A 73 -0.05 14.09 -0.23
N HIS A 74 -1.11 14.71 -0.75
CA HIS A 74 -1.98 15.58 0.02
C HIS A 74 -2.50 14.87 1.29
N GLU A 75 -2.55 15.59 2.42
CA GLU A 75 -2.86 15.02 3.74
C GLU A 75 -4.16 14.23 3.74
N ILE A 76 -5.23 14.77 3.16
CA ILE A 76 -6.55 14.10 3.06
C ILE A 76 -6.41 12.73 2.37
N THR A 77 -5.71 12.67 1.23
CA THR A 77 -5.49 11.42 0.51
C THR A 77 -4.63 10.46 1.31
N ARG A 78 -3.59 10.93 2.01
CA ARG A 78 -2.77 10.10 2.89
C ARG A 78 -3.58 9.50 4.04
N VAL A 79 -4.48 10.27 4.66
CA VAL A 79 -5.38 9.81 5.74
C VAL A 79 -6.35 8.74 5.24
N GLU A 80 -6.90 8.88 4.04
CA GLU A 80 -7.77 7.87 3.43
C GLU A 80 -7.01 6.56 3.20
N VAL A 81 -5.78 6.61 2.66
CA VAL A 81 -4.93 5.43 2.47
C VAL A 81 -4.61 4.79 3.82
N ASN A 82 -4.26 5.58 4.83
CA ASN A 82 -3.97 5.09 6.18
C ASN A 82 -5.18 4.36 6.80
N THR A 83 -6.39 4.90 6.61
CA THR A 83 -7.64 4.32 7.11
C THR A 83 -7.94 2.99 6.44
N ILE A 84 -7.77 2.89 5.12
CA ILE A 84 -7.94 1.62 4.39
C ILE A 84 -6.89 0.59 4.85
N ALA A 85 -5.64 1.02 5.06
CA ALA A 85 -4.57 0.17 5.55
C ALA A 85 -4.85 -0.35 6.97
N ASP A 86 -5.40 0.47 7.87
CA ASP A 86 -5.75 0.03 9.22
C ASP A 86 -6.89 -0.99 9.21
N GLU A 87 -7.94 -0.74 8.41
CA GLU A 87 -9.01 -1.72 8.19
C GLU A 87 -8.43 -3.04 7.66
N ALA A 88 -7.62 -2.98 6.61
CA ALA A 88 -7.04 -4.17 6.00
C ALA A 88 -6.11 -4.92 6.96
N ARG A 89 -5.38 -4.22 7.83
CA ARG A 89 -4.55 -4.80 8.89
C ARG A 89 -5.40 -5.60 9.89
N LEU A 90 -6.59 -5.11 10.24
CA LEU A 90 -7.47 -5.76 11.21
C LEU A 90 -8.21 -6.97 10.64
N PHE A 91 -8.52 -6.97 9.34
CA PHE A 91 -9.41 -7.95 8.73
C PHE A 91 -8.76 -8.89 7.69
N SER A 92 -7.46 -8.81 7.46
CA SER A 92 -6.76 -9.73 6.54
C SER A 92 -6.14 -10.93 7.26
N ASN A 93 -5.67 -11.92 6.49
CA ASN A 93 -4.96 -13.08 7.06
C ASN A 93 -3.60 -12.67 7.68
N SER A 94 -2.93 -13.58 8.38
CA SER A 94 -1.71 -13.24 9.15
C SER A 94 -0.60 -12.56 8.33
N LYS A 95 -0.33 -13.01 7.11
CA LYS A 95 0.73 -12.43 6.26
C LYS A 95 0.30 -11.10 5.66
N GLU A 96 -0.92 -11.01 5.15
CA GLU A 96 -1.48 -9.76 4.62
C GLU A 96 -1.66 -8.71 5.70
N SER A 97 -2.10 -9.10 6.90
CA SER A 97 -2.20 -8.22 8.07
C SER A 97 -0.83 -7.59 8.41
N LYS A 98 0.25 -8.38 8.34
CA LYS A 98 1.61 -7.84 8.51
C LYS A 98 1.97 -6.84 7.40
N PHE A 99 1.63 -7.15 6.15
CA PHE A 99 1.81 -6.23 5.03
C PHE A 99 1.05 -4.91 5.27
N TRP A 100 -0.21 -4.97 5.65
CA TRP A 100 -1.04 -3.80 5.89
C TRP A 100 -0.60 -2.99 7.11
N LYS A 101 -0.02 -3.64 8.12
CA LYS A 101 0.65 -2.94 9.22
C LYS A 101 1.81 -2.06 8.72
N CYS A 102 2.61 -2.56 7.78
CA CYS A 102 3.68 -1.77 7.17
C CYS A 102 3.15 -0.57 6.39
N VAL A 103 2.07 -0.75 5.62
CA VAL A 103 1.42 0.34 4.90
C VAL A 103 0.86 1.38 5.89
N TYR A 104 0.20 0.93 6.95
CA TYR A 104 -0.35 1.79 8.00
C TYR A 104 0.74 2.62 8.69
N GLU A 105 1.86 2.01 9.06
CA GLU A 105 2.96 2.72 9.72
C GLU A 105 3.68 3.71 8.79
N ALA A 106 3.82 3.39 7.50
CA ALA A 106 4.50 4.26 6.53
C ALA A 106 3.66 5.45 6.04
N THR A 107 2.34 5.40 6.25
CA THR A 107 1.39 6.47 5.85
C THR A 107 1.06 7.44 6.97
N ARG A 108 1.73 7.28 8.12
CA ARG A 108 1.54 8.08 9.33
C ARG A 108 2.44 9.32 9.34
#